data_AF-A0A850P7C3-F1
#
_entry.id   AF-A0A850P7C3-F1
#
_cell.length_a   1.000
_cell.length_b   1.000
_cell.length_c   1.000
_cell.angle_alpha   90.00
_cell.angle_beta   90.00
_cell.angle_gamma   90.00
#
_symmetry.space_group_name_H-M   'P 1'
#
loop_
_entity.id
_entity.type
_entity.pdbx_description
1 polymer ?
#
loop_
_entity_poly.entity_id
_entity_poly.type
_entity_poly.pdbx_seq_one_letter_code
_entity_poly.pdbx_strand_id
1 'polypeptide(L)'
;SSFNPNAVSPARAYGLMQLLPAAAGDVARRGHLSARTDAVSLYDPANNIALGSAYLEQLMQRFDQVVPYVLAAYNAGPHRTDQWLGTLGDAAHNPATQDAMIDWIESIPFTETRDYVERVEENFALYQASEQR
;
A
#
# COMPACT_ATOMS: atom_id res chain seq x y z
N SER A 1 8.94 7.08 4.09
CA SER A 1 10.01 7.11 5.11
C SER A 1 11.33 7.65 4.56
N SER A 2 11.58 7.60 3.25
CA SER A 2 12.90 7.93 2.68
C SER A 2 14.02 7.16 3.39
N PHE A 3 13.77 5.86 3.64
CA PHE A 3 14.65 4.94 4.37
C PHE A 3 14.92 5.31 5.84
N ASN A 4 14.16 6.24 6.44
CA ASN A 4 14.25 6.55 7.86
C ASN A 4 13.40 5.56 8.71
N PRO A 5 14.01 4.71 9.56
CA PRO A 5 13.28 3.77 10.40
C PRO A 5 12.51 4.43 11.55
N ASN A 6 12.80 5.70 11.86
CA ASN A 6 12.09 6.49 12.88
C ASN A 6 11.01 7.40 12.29
N ALA A 7 10.67 7.23 11.00
CA ALA A 7 9.66 8.04 10.34
C ALA A 7 8.27 7.85 10.98
N VAL A 8 7.58 8.95 11.21
CA VAL A 8 6.17 8.98 11.65
C VAL A 8 5.36 9.90 10.76
N SER A 9 4.23 9.43 10.26
CA SER A 9 3.30 10.26 9.48
C SER A 9 2.30 10.98 10.39
N PRO A 10 1.62 12.04 9.91
CA PRO A 10 0.51 12.68 10.62
C PRO A 10 -0.62 11.70 11.00
N ALA A 11 -0.85 10.68 10.17
CA ALA A 11 -1.81 9.61 10.42
C ALA A 11 -1.33 8.57 11.45
N ARG A 12 -0.14 8.77 12.05
CA ARG A 12 0.52 7.83 12.98
C ARG A 12 0.88 6.50 12.31
N ALA A 13 1.41 6.57 11.10
CA ALA A 13 2.08 5.46 10.45
C ALA A 13 3.57 5.46 10.81
N TYR A 14 4.15 4.31 11.10
CA TYR A 14 5.48 4.20 11.72
C TYR A 14 6.46 3.37 10.88
N GLY A 15 7.74 3.74 10.94
CA GLY A 15 8.83 2.91 10.44
C GLY A 15 9.08 2.98 8.94
N LEU A 16 9.93 2.08 8.44
CA LEU A 16 10.37 2.06 7.05
C LEU A 16 9.22 1.95 6.06
N MET A 17 8.27 1.06 6.33
CA MET A 17 7.11 0.76 5.50
C MET A 17 5.86 1.55 5.91
N GLN A 18 5.98 2.49 6.86
CA GLN A 18 4.89 3.39 7.29
C GLN A 18 3.61 2.62 7.63
N LEU A 19 3.69 1.73 8.63
CA LEU A 19 2.55 0.92 9.05
C LEU A 19 1.74 1.60 10.14
N LEU A 20 0.42 1.55 10.01
CA LEU A 20 -0.50 1.86 11.10
C LEU A 20 -0.53 0.67 12.08
N PRO A 21 -0.53 0.88 13.41
CA PRO A 21 -0.66 -0.20 14.39
C PRO A 21 -1.87 -1.10 14.17
N ALA A 22 -3.00 -0.52 13.75
CA ALA A 22 -4.22 -1.27 13.46
C ALA A 22 -4.03 -2.20 12.24
N ALA A 23 -3.45 -1.69 11.14
CA ALA A 23 -3.17 -2.50 9.95
C ALA A 23 -2.15 -3.61 10.27
N ALA A 24 -1.08 -3.28 10.99
CA ALA A 24 -0.09 -4.26 11.45
C ALA A 24 -0.74 -5.36 12.32
N GLY A 25 -1.64 -5.00 13.23
CA GLY A 25 -2.42 -5.93 14.05
C GLY A 25 -3.28 -6.87 13.23
N ASP A 26 -4.00 -6.34 12.24
CA ASP A 26 -4.81 -7.15 11.33
C ASP A 26 -3.98 -8.12 10.48
N VAL A 27 -2.83 -7.66 9.98
CA VAL A 27 -1.90 -8.47 9.20
C VAL A 27 -1.32 -9.59 10.03
N ALA A 28 -0.84 -9.29 11.24
CA ALA A 28 -0.28 -10.28 12.16
C ALA A 28 -1.32 -11.35 12.51
N ARG A 29 -2.56 -10.95 12.78
CA ARG A 29 -3.67 -11.86 13.07
C ARG A 29 -4.01 -12.77 11.88
N ARG A 30 -4.13 -12.21 10.67
CA ARG A 30 -4.46 -12.97 9.45
C ARG A 30 -3.34 -13.91 9.02
N GLY A 31 -2.09 -13.47 9.17
CA GLY A 31 -0.90 -14.26 8.82
C GLY A 31 -0.42 -15.19 9.92
N HIS A 32 -1.11 -15.27 11.05
CA HIS A 32 -0.68 -16.04 12.24
C HIS A 32 0.75 -15.69 12.70
N LEU A 33 1.15 -14.43 12.55
CA LEU A 33 2.48 -13.94 12.89
C LEU A 33 2.54 -13.60 14.38
N SER A 34 3.54 -14.13 15.07
CA SER A 34 3.88 -13.71 16.44
C SER A 34 4.71 -12.42 16.40
N ALA A 35 4.11 -11.34 15.90
CA ALA A 35 4.74 -10.05 15.75
C ALA A 35 4.13 -9.02 16.71
N ARG A 36 4.95 -8.09 17.20
CA ARG A 36 4.45 -6.94 17.96
C ARG A 36 4.01 -5.86 16.99
N THR A 37 2.86 -5.25 17.27
CA THR A 37 2.20 -4.30 16.35
C THR A 37 1.92 -2.96 17.01
N ASP A 38 2.45 -2.72 18.20
CA ASP A 38 2.38 -1.42 18.87
C ASP A 38 3.36 -0.42 18.22
N ALA A 39 3.10 0.88 18.42
CA ALA A 39 3.87 1.95 17.79
C ALA A 39 5.39 1.84 18.02
N VAL A 40 5.82 1.42 19.23
CA VAL A 40 7.24 1.32 19.55
C VAL A 40 7.88 0.19 18.77
N SER A 41 7.21 -0.97 18.69
CA SER A 41 7.69 -2.11 17.91
C SER A 41 7.77 -1.87 16.41
N LEU A 42 7.02 -0.91 15.87
CA LEU A 42 7.03 -0.59 14.45
C LEU A 42 8.22 0.28 14.03
N TYR A 43 9.00 0.82 14.97
CA TYR A 43 10.29 1.44 14.67
C TYR A 43 11.42 0.42 14.44
N ASP A 44 11.24 -0.84 14.87
CA ASP A 44 12.20 -1.90 14.57
C ASP A 44 12.17 -2.24 13.07
N PRO A 45 13.27 -2.03 12.32
CA PRO A 45 13.28 -2.21 10.87
C PRO A 45 12.88 -3.62 10.41
N ALA A 46 13.37 -4.65 11.10
CA ALA A 46 13.12 -6.03 10.71
C ALA A 46 11.65 -6.41 10.90
N ASN A 47 11.07 -6.08 12.06
CA ASN A 47 9.65 -6.27 12.34
C ASN A 47 8.77 -5.48 11.38
N ASN A 48 9.13 -4.22 11.10
CA ASN A 48 8.37 -3.33 10.22
C ASN A 48 8.38 -3.83 8.76
N ILE A 49 9.53 -4.29 8.27
CA ILE A 49 9.65 -4.90 6.94
C ILE A 49 8.85 -6.21 6.87
N ALA A 50 9.00 -7.10 7.85
CA ALA A 50 8.28 -8.38 7.86
C ALA A 50 6.75 -8.18 7.84
N LEU A 51 6.24 -7.29 8.69
CA LEU A 51 4.82 -6.95 8.72
C LEU A 51 4.36 -6.25 7.44
N GLY A 52 5.14 -5.32 6.90
CA GLY A 52 4.76 -4.58 5.71
C GLY A 52 4.78 -5.45 4.45
N SER A 53 5.75 -6.35 4.33
CA SER A 53 5.78 -7.36 3.26
C SER A 53 4.60 -8.31 3.35
N ALA A 54 4.27 -8.80 4.55
CA ALA A 54 3.08 -9.64 4.75
C ALA A 54 1.79 -8.87 4.44
N TYR A 55 1.74 -7.57 4.74
CA TYR A 55 0.59 -6.74 4.39
C TYR A 55 0.44 -6.60 2.87
N LEU A 56 1.53 -6.27 2.17
CA LEU A 56 1.53 -6.18 0.71
C LEU A 56 1.07 -7.50 0.08
N GLU A 57 1.58 -8.64 0.55
CA GLU A 57 1.16 -9.95 0.04
C GLU A 57 -0.35 -10.18 0.21
N GLN A 58 -0.91 -9.87 1.38
CA GLN A 58 -2.35 -9.97 1.62
C GLN A 58 -3.17 -9.05 0.70
N LEU A 59 -2.67 -7.85 0.42
CA LEU A 59 -3.33 -6.93 -0.50
C LEU A 59 -3.22 -7.39 -1.95
N MET A 60 -2.06 -7.90 -2.38
CA MET A 60 -1.88 -8.47 -3.72
C MET A 60 -2.83 -9.64 -3.97
N GLN A 61 -3.05 -10.50 -2.97
CA GLN A 61 -4.04 -11.58 -3.07
C GLN A 61 -5.48 -11.06 -3.12
N ARG A 62 -5.80 -10.01 -2.36
CA ARG A 62 -7.16 -9.46 -2.29
C ARG A 62 -7.58 -8.72 -3.56
N PHE A 63 -6.65 -8.00 -4.18
CA PHE A 63 -6.91 -7.14 -5.33
C PHE A 63 -6.38 -7.73 -6.64
N ASP A 64 -6.34 -9.06 -6.74
CA ASP A 64 -5.98 -9.81 -7.95
C ASP A 64 -4.68 -9.34 -8.63
N GLN A 65 -3.69 -8.96 -7.82
CA GLN A 65 -2.40 -8.42 -8.25
C GLN A 65 -2.47 -7.11 -9.08
N VAL A 66 -3.61 -6.42 -9.06
CA VAL A 66 -3.75 -5.10 -9.71
C VAL A 66 -3.02 -4.05 -8.88
N VAL A 67 -1.80 -3.71 -9.32
CA VAL A 67 -0.87 -2.85 -8.57
C VAL A 67 -1.49 -1.51 -8.12
N PRO A 68 -2.18 -0.73 -8.98
CA PRO A 68 -2.85 0.49 -8.53
C PRO A 68 -3.82 0.28 -7.36
N TYR A 69 -4.59 -0.82 -7.36
CA TYR A 69 -5.55 -1.13 -6.30
C TYR A 69 -4.83 -1.53 -5.01
N VAL A 70 -3.75 -2.32 -5.13
CA VAL A 70 -2.90 -2.69 -4.01
C VAL A 70 -2.28 -1.46 -3.36
N LEU A 71 -1.73 -0.53 -4.16
CA LEU A 71 -1.12 0.71 -3.66
C LEU A 71 -2.14 1.62 -3.00
N ALA A 72 -3.32 1.79 -3.62
CA ALA A 72 -4.43 2.54 -3.04
C ALA A 72 -4.86 1.92 -1.69
N ALA A 73 -4.96 0.60 -1.62
CA ALA A 73 -5.32 -0.11 -0.38
C ALA A 73 -4.24 -0.04 0.69
N TYR A 74 -2.97 -0.03 0.30
CA TYR A 74 -1.85 0.12 1.24
C TYR A 74 -1.89 1.50 1.90
N ASN A 75 -2.16 2.56 1.13
CA ASN A 75 -2.19 3.94 1.60
C ASN A 75 -3.50 4.30 2.32
N ALA A 76 -4.66 4.03 1.70
CA ALA A 76 -5.97 4.47 2.19
C ALA A 76 -6.71 3.41 3.00
N GLY A 77 -6.23 2.16 2.97
CA GLY A 77 -6.86 1.01 3.59
C GLY A 77 -7.78 0.25 2.62
N PRO A 78 -7.85 -1.09 2.73
CA PRO A 78 -8.51 -1.93 1.73
C PRO A 78 -10.04 -1.74 1.68
N HIS A 79 -10.67 -1.34 2.79
CA HIS A 79 -12.11 -1.08 2.81
C HIS A 79 -12.50 0.14 1.95
N ARG A 80 -11.61 1.15 1.89
CA ARG A 80 -11.84 2.31 1.01
C ARG A 80 -11.64 1.93 -0.45
N THR A 81 -10.61 1.14 -0.75
CA THR A 81 -10.38 0.63 -2.10
C THR A 81 -11.55 -0.20 -2.59
N ASP A 82 -12.09 -1.11 -1.78
CA ASP A 82 -13.32 -1.86 -2.13
C ASP A 82 -14.49 -0.92 -2.44
N GLN A 83 -14.68 0.11 -1.61
CA GLN A 83 -15.72 1.12 -1.84
C GLN A 83 -15.51 1.82 -3.18
N TRP A 84 -14.29 2.22 -3.49
CA TRP A 84 -13.95 2.90 -4.74
C TRP A 84 -14.12 1.99 -5.95
N LEU A 85 -13.78 0.71 -5.87
CA LEU A 85 -14.08 -0.26 -6.93
C LEU A 85 -15.59 -0.39 -7.16
N GLY A 86 -16.39 -0.34 -6.08
CA GLY A 86 -17.85 -0.35 -6.18
C GLY A 86 -18.46 0.93 -6.76
N THR A 87 -17.86 2.10 -6.51
CA THR A 87 -18.43 3.40 -6.92
C THR A 87 -17.84 3.99 -8.20
N LEU A 88 -16.55 3.77 -8.44
CA LEU A 88 -15.80 4.25 -9.61
C LEU A 88 -15.71 3.19 -10.72
N GLY A 89 -16.02 1.94 -10.40
CA GLY A 89 -15.91 0.80 -11.30
C GLY A 89 -14.58 0.07 -11.17
N ASP A 90 -14.52 -1.08 -11.86
CA ASP A 90 -13.36 -1.96 -11.90
C ASP A 90 -12.64 -1.80 -13.24
N ALA A 91 -11.77 -0.79 -13.29
CA ALA A 91 -10.93 -0.48 -14.46
C ALA A 91 -9.91 -1.58 -14.81
N ALA A 92 -9.63 -2.54 -13.94
CA ALA A 92 -8.75 -3.66 -14.25
C ALA A 92 -9.45 -4.71 -15.12
N HIS A 93 -10.78 -4.79 -15.03
CA HIS A 93 -11.55 -5.83 -15.71
C HIS A 93 -12.56 -5.27 -16.71
N ASN A 94 -13.03 -4.02 -16.58
CA ASN A 94 -14.07 -3.47 -17.45
C ASN A 94 -14.12 -1.93 -17.54
N PRO A 95 -13.59 -1.31 -18.62
CA PRO A 95 -12.72 -1.90 -19.62
C PRO A 95 -11.29 -2.02 -19.08
N ALA A 96 -10.61 -3.13 -19.37
CA ALA A 96 -9.22 -3.37 -18.97
C ALA A 96 -8.22 -2.59 -19.85
N THR A 97 -8.26 -1.26 -19.80
CA THR A 97 -7.36 -0.38 -20.56
C THR A 97 -6.53 0.51 -19.63
N GLN A 98 -5.40 0.97 -20.15
CA GLN A 98 -4.53 1.91 -19.43
C GLN A 98 -5.27 3.23 -19.12
N ASP A 99 -6.01 3.77 -20.09
CA ASP A 99 -6.78 5.00 -19.91
C ASP A 99 -7.84 4.84 -18.80
N ALA A 100 -8.55 3.72 -18.75
CA ALA A 100 -9.53 3.48 -17.70
C ALA A 100 -8.88 3.36 -16.31
N MET A 101 -7.68 2.78 -16.23
CA MET A 101 -6.93 2.73 -14.98
C MET A 101 -6.47 4.12 -14.53
N ILE A 102 -6.00 4.95 -15.45
CA ILE A 102 -5.64 6.35 -15.17
C ILE A 102 -6.87 7.10 -14.68
N ASP A 103 -8.00 7.01 -15.38
CA ASP A 103 -9.26 7.65 -14.99
C ASP A 103 -9.71 7.20 -13.58
N TRP A 104 -9.54 5.91 -13.26
CA TRP A 104 -9.83 5.38 -11.93
C TRP A 104 -8.93 5.99 -10.85
N ILE A 105 -7.61 6.05 -11.10
CA ILE A 105 -6.64 6.67 -10.18
C ILE A 105 -7.00 8.14 -9.95
N GLU A 106 -7.21 8.90 -11.02
CA GLU A 106 -7.57 10.34 -10.94
C GLU A 106 -8.89 10.58 -10.19
N SER A 107 -9.81 9.62 -10.26
CA SER A 107 -11.10 9.66 -9.58
C SER A 107 -11.05 9.30 -8.09
N ILE A 108 -9.91 8.81 -7.56
CA ILE A 108 -9.74 8.54 -6.13
C ILE A 108 -9.93 9.84 -5.33
N PRO A 109 -10.88 9.93 -4.38
CA PRO A 109 -11.18 11.20 -3.70
C PRO A 109 -10.02 11.80 -2.89
N PHE A 110 -9.04 10.99 -2.52
CA PHE A 110 -7.94 11.39 -1.65
C PHE A 110 -6.71 11.75 -2.49
N THR A 111 -6.36 13.03 -2.52
CA THR A 111 -5.15 13.51 -3.23
C THR A 111 -3.89 12.80 -2.74
N GLU A 112 -3.73 12.61 -1.42
CA GLU A 112 -2.58 11.89 -0.87
C GLU A 112 -2.47 10.46 -1.43
N THR A 113 -3.60 9.79 -1.68
CA THR A 113 -3.61 8.44 -2.22
C THR A 113 -3.27 8.42 -3.71
N ARG A 114 -3.76 9.39 -4.50
CA ARG A 114 -3.36 9.56 -5.91
C ARG A 114 -1.86 9.78 -6.04
N ASP A 115 -1.36 10.80 -5.34
CA ASP A 115 0.07 11.16 -5.30
C ASP A 115 0.94 10.01 -4.80
N TYR A 116 0.41 9.14 -3.95
CA TYR A 116 1.12 7.96 -3.46
C TYR A 116 1.22 6.87 -4.53
N VAL A 117 0.12 6.55 -5.22
CA VAL A 117 0.09 5.55 -6.30
C VAL A 117 1.07 5.95 -7.40
N GLU A 118 0.94 7.18 -7.92
CA GLU A 118 1.81 7.72 -8.97
C GLU A 118 3.29 7.64 -8.59
N ARG A 119 3.63 8.14 -7.40
CA ARG A 119 5.02 8.18 -6.93
C ARG A 119 5.63 6.79 -6.74
N VAL A 120 4.85 5.81 -6.29
CA VAL A 120 5.37 4.45 -6.10
C VAL A 120 5.61 3.78 -7.46
N GLU A 121 4.70 3.97 -8.42
CA GLU A 121 4.90 3.45 -9.78
C GLU A 121 6.09 4.10 -10.49
N GLU A 122 6.26 5.42 -10.38
CA GLU A 122 7.43 6.14 -10.90
C GLU A 122 8.74 5.62 -10.30
N ASN A 123 8.80 5.49 -8.96
CA ASN A 123 9.99 4.99 -8.29
C ASN A 123 10.29 3.55 -8.69
N PHE A 124 9.27 2.71 -8.83
CA PHE A 124 9.44 1.32 -9.25
C PHE A 124 10.05 1.22 -10.65
N ALA A 125 9.57 2.03 -11.60
CA ALA A 125 10.15 2.10 -12.94
C ALA A 125 11.62 2.53 -12.92
N LEU A 126 11.97 3.51 -12.07
CA LEU A 126 13.36 3.95 -11.89
C LEU A 126 14.25 2.85 -11.28
N TYR A 127 13.77 2.15 -10.25
CA TYR A 127 14.50 1.03 -9.64
C TYR A 127 14.72 -0.12 -10.62
N GLN A 128 13.70 -0.50 -11.40
CA GLN A 128 13.87 -1.54 -12.43
C GLN A 128 14.90 -1.13 -13.49
N ALA A 129 14.93 0.14 -13.90
CA ALA A 129 15.91 0.64 -14.86
C ALA A 129 17.34 0.71 -14.29
N SER A 130 17.50 0.94 -12.98
CA SER A 130 18.83 0.96 -12.34
C SER A 130 19.42 -0.44 -12.13
N GLU A 131 18.59 -1.45 -11.86
CA GLU A 131 19.02 -2.84 -11.67
C GLU A 131 19.41 -3.54 -12.99
N GLN A 132 19.11 -2.93 -14.14
CA GLN A 132 19.48 -3.43 -15.47
C GLN A 132 20.84 -2.91 -15.97
N ARG A 133 21.59 -2.17 -15.14
CA ARG A 133 22.96 -1.68 -15.44
C ARG A 133 24.01 -2.44 -14.66
#